data_AF-A0A7X8ZAG5-F1
#
_entry.id   AF-A0A7X8ZAG5-F1
#
_cell.length_a   1.000
_cell.length_b   1.000
_cell.length_c   1.000
_cell.angle_alpha   90.00
_cell.angle_beta   90.00
_cell.angle_gamma   90.00
#
_symmetry.space_group_name_H-M   'P 1'
#
loop_
_entity.id
_entity.type
_entity.pdbx_description
1 polymer ?
#
loop_
_entity_poly.entity_id
_entity_poly.type
_entity_poly.pdbx_seq_one_letter_code
_entity_poly.pdbx_strand_id
1 'polypeptide(L)' 'MQDLFKLYDTVASFNNGLRLEIYHSDAMNWCVTIHSNDGRKIADIENSERTSAFSKAYEELRNWAIKNGGIIND' A
#
# COMPACT_ATOMS: atom_id res chain seq x y z
N MET A 1 -8.81 -1.26 5.61
CA MET A 1 -8.58 0.15 5.19
C MET A 1 -7.85 0.93 6.28
N GLN A 2 -8.39 1.03 7.50
CA GLN A 2 -7.66 1.63 8.62
C GLN A 2 -6.31 0.96 8.86
N ASP A 3 -6.25 -0.37 8.75
CA ASP A 3 -4.99 -1.12 8.94
C ASP A 3 -3.96 -0.81 7.85
N LEU A 4 -4.41 -0.62 6.59
CA LEU A 4 -3.53 -0.15 5.51
C LEU A 4 -2.93 1.22 5.85
N PHE A 5 -3.75 2.18 6.29
CA PHE A 5 -3.25 3.52 6.60
C PHE A 5 -2.29 3.53 7.80
N LYS A 6 -2.60 2.77 8.87
CA LYS A 6 -1.68 2.62 10.01
C LYS A 6 -0.34 2.03 9.60
N LEU A 7 -0.37 0.97 8.78
CA LEU A 7 0.85 0.37 8.25
C LEU A 7 1.59 1.36 7.34
N TYR A 8 0.87 2.06 6.45
CA TYR A 8 1.43 3.06 5.56
C TYR A 8 2.16 4.17 6.32
N ASP A 9 1.53 4.76 7.33
CA ASP A 9 2.13 5.82 8.14
C ASP A 9 3.39 5.33 8.86
N THR A 10 3.32 4.10 9.39
CA THR A 10 4.47 3.45 10.03
C THR A 10 5.61 3.27 9.03
N VAL A 11 5.35 2.67 7.86
CA VAL A 11 6.37 2.41 6.84
C VAL A 11 6.94 3.68 6.22
N ALA A 12 6.10 4.68 5.97
CA ALA A 12 6.52 5.97 5.45
C ALA A 12 7.46 6.71 6.40
N SER A 13 7.26 6.57 7.72
CA SER A 13 8.08 7.24 8.73
C SER A 13 9.55 6.79 8.72
N PHE A 14 9.83 5.53 8.38
CA PHE A 14 11.21 4.99 8.38
C PHE A 14 11.83 4.78 6.98
N ASN A 15 11.05 4.90 5.89
CA ASN A 15 11.54 4.75 4.51
C ASN A 15 11.72 6.08 3.74
N ASN A 16 11.90 7.20 4.45
CA ASN A 16 11.97 8.53 3.83
C ASN A 16 10.73 8.88 2.98
N GLY A 17 9.55 8.44 3.43
CA GLY A 17 8.27 8.68 2.75
C GLY A 17 7.87 7.62 1.73
N LEU A 18 6.58 7.58 1.46
CA LEU A 18 5.92 6.78 0.42
C LEU A 18 4.92 7.67 -0.31
N ARG A 19 4.43 7.22 -1.48
CA ARG A 19 3.29 7.83 -2.16
C ARG A 19 2.17 6.80 -2.26
N LEU A 20 0.96 7.17 -1.84
CA LEU A 20 -0.24 6.35 -1.94
C LEU A 20 -1.23 6.99 -2.91
N GLU A 21 -1.68 6.21 -3.88
CA GLU A 21 -2.71 6.58 -4.84
C GLU A 21 -3.89 5.62 -4.67
N ILE A 22 -5.08 6.18 -4.46
CA ILE A 22 -6.33 5.43 -4.37
C ILE A 22 -7.28 6.03 -5.38
N TYR A 23 -7.78 5.19 -6.28
CA TYR A 23 -8.69 5.58 -7.33
C TYR A 23 -9.89 4.63 -7.37
N HIS A 24 -11.04 5.16 -7.77
CA HIS A 24 -12.23 4.36 -8.04
C HIS A 24 -12.94 4.92 -9.28
N SER A 25 -13.36 4.03 -10.17
CA SER A 25 -14.29 4.37 -11.24
C SER A 25 -15.14 3.18 -11.63
N ASP A 26 -16.28 3.46 -12.26
CA ASP A 26 -17.19 2.43 -12.77
C ASP A 26 -16.51 1.49 -13.79
N ALA A 27 -15.47 1.95 -14.49
CA ALA A 27 -14.75 1.17 -15.49
C ALA A 27 -13.64 0.27 -14.91
N MET A 28 -12.99 0.70 -13.82
CA MET A 28 -11.82 0.01 -13.26
C MET A 28 -11.98 -0.42 -11.79
N ASN A 29 -13.19 -0.32 -11.22
CA ASN A 29 -13.46 -0.55 -9.80
C ASN A 29 -12.43 0.17 -8.90
N TRP A 30 -12.08 -0.39 -7.73
CA TRP A 30 -11.09 0.21 -6.84
C TRP A 30 -9.67 -0.17 -7.26
N CYS A 31 -8.82 0.84 -7.32
CA CYS A 31 -7.38 0.73 -7.54
C CYS A 31 -6.62 1.31 -6.35
N VAL A 32 -5.53 0.66 -5.97
CA VAL A 32 -4.60 1.12 -4.92
C VAL A 32 -3.18 0.90 -5.39
N THR A 33 -2.41 1.98 -5.50
CA THR A 33 -1.00 1.93 -5.90
C THR A 33 -0.16 2.59 -4.82
N ILE A 34 0.95 1.95 -4.46
CA ILE A 34 1.91 2.46 -3.46
C ILE A 34 3.28 2.54 -4.12
N HIS A 35 3.94 3.69 -4.01
CA HIS A 35 5.29 3.91 -4.49
C HIS A 35 6.26 4.15 -3.34
N SER A 36 7.46 3.61 -3.46
CA SER A 36 8.62 4.04 -2.68
C SER A 36 9.09 5.42 -3.12
N ASN A 37 9.90 6.07 -2.29
CA ASN A 37 10.45 7.39 -2.56
C ASN A 37 11.33 7.45 -3.84
N ASP A 38 11.95 6.34 -4.24
CA ASP A 38 12.70 6.21 -5.50
C ASP A 38 11.80 5.99 -6.74
N GLY A 39 10.47 6.00 -6.55
CA GLY A 39 9.47 5.88 -7.61
C GLY A 39 9.06 4.45 -7.97
N ARG A 40 9.66 3.42 -7.37
CA ARG A 40 9.29 2.02 -7.65
C ARG A 40 7.91 1.70 -7.09
N LYS A 41 7.15 0.87 -7.81
CA LYS A 41 5.86 0.36 -7.33
C LYS A 41 6.11 -0.73 -6.27
N ILE A 42 5.56 -0.51 -5.09
CA ILE A 42 5.50 -1.48 -3.99
C ILE A 42 4.24 -2.33 -4.14
N ALA A 43 3.12 -1.67 -4.44
CA ALA A 43 1.83 -2.29 -4.66
C ALA A 43 1.13 -1.68 -5.87
N ASP A 44 0.41 -2.50 -6.63
CA ASP A 44 -0.31 -2.09 -7.85
C ASP A 44 -1.58 -2.93 -8.03
N ILE A 45 -2.63 -2.57 -7.29
CA ILE A 45 -3.89 -3.29 -7.31
C ILE A 45 -4.85 -2.55 -8.22
N GLU A 46 -5.37 -3.25 -9.22
CA GLU A 46 -6.38 -2.75 -10.15
C GLU A 46 -7.63 -3.64 -10.13
N ASN A 47 -8.74 -3.10 -10.61
CA ASN A 47 -9.99 -3.83 -10.87
C ASN A 47 -10.40 -4.77 -9.73
N SER A 48 -10.39 -4.25 -8.50
CA SER A 48 -10.72 -5.04 -7.31
C SER A 48 -11.91 -4.43 -6.57
N GLU A 49 -12.68 -5.30 -5.93
CA GLU A 49 -13.65 -4.89 -4.91
C GLU A 49 -12.95 -4.11 -3.81
N ARG A 50 -13.63 -3.11 -3.24
CA ARG A 50 -13.04 -2.18 -2.25
C ARG A 50 -12.23 -2.93 -1.18
N THR A 51 -12.87 -3.82 -0.45
CA THR A 51 -12.24 -4.56 0.66
C THR A 51 -11.04 -5.40 0.18
N SER A 52 -11.15 -6.01 -0.99
CA SER A 52 -10.06 -6.79 -1.59
C SER A 52 -8.88 -5.91 -1.95
N ALA A 53 -9.12 -4.73 -2.55
CA ALA A 53 -8.09 -3.79 -2.94
C ALA A 53 -7.24 -3.34 -1.74
N PHE A 54 -7.91 -2.94 -0.65
CA PHE A 54 -7.22 -2.51 0.57
C PHE A 54 -6.50 -3.66 1.28
N SER A 55 -7.05 -4.88 1.26
CA SER A 55 -6.42 -6.05 1.89
C SER A 55 -5.16 -6.47 1.14
N LYS A 56 -5.22 -6.54 -0.20
CA LYS A 56 -4.05 -6.85 -1.04
C LYS A 56 -2.95 -5.80 -0.91
N ALA A 57 -3.31 -4.51 -0.94
CA ALA A 57 -2.34 -3.43 -0.75
C ALA A 57 -1.66 -3.48 0.63
N TYR A 58 -2.39 -3.88 1.68
CA TYR A 58 -1.82 -4.08 3.01
C TYR A 58 -0.79 -5.21 2.99
N GLU A 59 -1.14 -6.37 2.43
CA GLU A 59 -0.23 -7.51 2.35
C GLU A 59 1.02 -7.20 1.53
N GLU A 60 0.88 -6.53 0.38
CA GLU A 60 2.02 -6.15 -0.47
C GLU A 60 2.95 -5.16 0.26
N LEU A 61 2.40 -4.14 0.92
CA LEU A 61 3.17 -3.19 1.70
C LEU A 61 3.86 -3.87 2.90
N ARG A 62 3.16 -4.76 3.61
CA ARG A 62 3.69 -5.52 4.75
C ARG A 62 4.88 -6.37 4.32
N ASN A 63 4.70 -7.12 3.24
CA ASN A 63 5.74 -7.99 2.68
C ASN A 63 6.95 -7.18 2.21
N TRP A 64 6.72 -6.03 1.57
CA TRP A 64 7.80 -5.14 1.17
C TRP A 64 8.56 -4.57 2.38
N ALA A 65 7.85 -4.10 3.41
CA ALA A 65 8.47 -3.55 4.61
C ALA A 65 9.33 -4.60 5.34
N ILE A 66 8.85 -5.85 5.49
CA ILE A 66 9.64 -6.96 6.08
C ILE A 66 10.93 -7.21 5.28
N LYS A 67 10.85 -7.24 3.94
CA LYS A 67 12.01 -7.47 3.06
C LYS A 67 13.06 -6.35 3.12
N ASN A 68 12.63 -5.13 3.45
CA ASN A 68 13.50 -3.95 3.52
C ASN A 68 13.89 -3.58 4.96
N GLY A 69 13.71 -4.51 5.92
CA GLY A 69 14.16 -4.32 7.31
C GLY A 69 13.26 -3.44 8.18
N GLY A 70 12.03 -3.17 7.73
CA GLY A 70 11.03 -2.46 8.51
C GLY A 70 10.52 -3.30 9.69
N ILE A 71 10.48 -2.71 10.88
CA ILE A 71 9.86 -3.31 12.06
C ILE A 71 8.35 -3.08 11.96
N ILE A 72 7.58 -4.16 11.84
CA ILE A 72 6.12 -4.11 11.87
C ILE A 72 5.70 -4.73 13.20
N ASN A 73 5.11 -3.92 14.09
CA ASN A 73 4.47 -4.42 15.31
C ASN A 73 3.02 -4.77 14.95
N ASP A 74 2.67 -6.06 15.06
CA ASP A 74 1.29 -6.55 14.95
C ASP A 74 0.42 -6.07 16.13
#